data_AF-A0A1I7IDR7-F1
#
_entry.id   AF-A0A1I7IDR7-F1
#
_cell.length_a   1.000
_cell.length_b   1.000
_cell.length_c   1.000
_cell.angle_alpha   90.00
_cell.angle_beta   90.00
_cell.angle_gamma   90.00
#
_symmetry.space_group_name_H-M   'P 1'
#
loop_
_entity.id
_entity.type
_entity.pdbx_description
1 polymer ?
#
loop_
_entity_poly.entity_id
_entity_poly.type
_entity_poly.pdbx_seq_one_letter_code
_entity_poly.pdbx_strand_id
1 'polypeptide(L)'
;MILKSDITYYQLPNFSIDLNLIDTTDAETGTYLMILDAEGIRDAEISSVKIGSKMEYVNIPSTASSNEIACAFYIKNRDNRSYPLVGTIYLSYHPPSGFVDITSMKVSPESQLDLAIDRVNSTKFDFKLKTKQSN
;
A
#
# COMPACT_ATOMS: atom_id res chain seq x y z
N MET A 1 30.23 -25.51 22.22
CA MET A 1 29.11 -24.56 22.31
C MET A 1 29.18 -23.69 21.07
N ILE A 2 28.36 -23.98 20.05
CA ILE A 2 28.36 -23.23 18.78
C ILE A 2 27.49 -22.00 19.01
N LEU A 3 28.09 -20.82 18.95
CA LEU A 3 27.39 -19.54 18.89
C LEU A 3 26.55 -19.54 17.61
N LYS A 4 25.24 -19.73 17.74
CA LYS A 4 24.30 -19.35 16.68
C LYS A 4 24.37 -17.83 16.57
N SER A 5 25.17 -17.35 15.63
CA SER A 5 25.04 -15.99 15.12
C SER A 5 23.66 -15.91 14.47
N ASP A 6 22.73 -15.19 15.09
CA ASP A 6 21.51 -14.72 14.43
C ASP A 6 21.94 -13.70 13.38
N ILE A 7 22.36 -14.19 12.22
CA ILE A 7 22.64 -13.35 11.05
C ILE A 7 21.28 -12.96 10.50
N THR A 8 20.75 -11.83 10.96
CA THR A 8 19.68 -11.13 10.27
C THR A 8 20.27 -10.68 8.93
N TYR A 9 20.11 -11.48 7.88
CA TYR A 9 20.47 -11.08 6.53
C TYR A 9 19.58 -9.89 6.15
N TYR A 10 20.11 -8.67 6.28
CA TYR A 10 19.50 -7.48 5.68
C TYR A 10 19.62 -7.64 4.17
N GLN A 11 18.64 -8.31 3.56
CA GLN A 11 18.49 -8.32 2.11
C GLN A 11 18.27 -6.87 1.67
N LEU A 12 19.11 -6.39 0.75
CA LEU A 12 18.92 -5.08 0.14
C LEU A 12 17.57 -5.06 -0.59
N PRO A 13 16.80 -3.96 -0.52
CA PRO A 13 15.56 -3.85 -1.27
C PRO A 13 15.82 -4.02 -2.78
N ASN A 14 14.98 -4.83 -3.45
CA ASN A 14 14.96 -4.95 -4.90
C ASN A 14 14.42 -3.66 -5.54
N PHE A 15 13.36 -3.09 -4.94
CA PHE A 15 12.81 -1.78 -5.29
C PHE A 15 12.08 -1.18 -4.09
N SER A 16 11.69 0.09 -4.19
CA SER A 16 10.83 0.75 -3.21
C SER A 16 9.72 1.53 -3.90
N ILE A 17 8.57 1.65 -3.24
CA ILE A 17 7.47 2.54 -3.66
C ILE A 17 7.18 3.56 -2.57
N ASP A 18 6.79 4.77 -2.99
CA ASP A 18 6.30 5.81 -2.09
C ASP A 18 4.79 5.92 -2.22
N LEU A 19 4.06 5.71 -1.12
CA LEU A 19 2.60 5.74 -1.12
C LEU A 19 2.05 6.79 -0.18
N ASN A 20 0.97 7.44 -0.61
CA ASN A 20 0.19 8.33 0.22
C ASN A 20 -1.29 7.94 0.12
N LEU A 21 -1.97 7.85 1.25
CA LEU A 21 -3.39 7.54 1.32
C LEU A 21 -4.19 8.82 1.54
N ILE A 22 -4.94 9.24 0.53
CA ILE A 22 -5.78 10.44 0.55
C ILE A 22 -7.22 10.02 0.81
N ASP A 23 -7.73 10.38 1.98
CA ASP A 23 -9.14 10.21 2.31
C ASP A 23 -9.97 11.35 1.69
N THR A 24 -10.85 10.95 0.77
CA THR A 24 -11.83 11.83 0.10
C THR A 24 -13.27 11.59 0.60
N THR A 25 -13.44 10.75 1.61
CA THR A 25 -14.72 10.51 2.29
C THR A 25 -15.01 11.61 3.32
N ASP A 26 -16.21 11.56 3.90
CA ASP A 26 -16.65 12.46 4.97
C ASP A 26 -16.18 12.02 6.39
N ALA A 27 -15.33 11.00 6.50
CA ALA A 27 -14.80 10.54 7.79
C ALA A 27 -13.95 11.61 8.50
N GLU A 28 -13.50 11.38 9.73
CA GLU A 28 -12.55 12.29 10.38
C GLU A 28 -11.12 12.03 9.88
N THR A 29 -10.22 13.01 10.04
CA THR A 29 -8.81 12.85 9.68
C THR A 29 -8.19 11.71 10.48
N GLY A 30 -7.51 10.79 9.79
CA GLY A 30 -6.81 9.68 10.44
C GLY A 30 -7.69 8.49 10.82
N THR A 31 -8.99 8.51 10.49
CA THR A 31 -9.90 7.37 10.68
C THR A 31 -9.40 6.12 9.97
N TYR A 32 -8.80 6.25 8.79
CA TYR A 32 -8.41 5.10 7.98
C TYR A 32 -6.90 4.83 8.02
N LEU A 33 -6.56 3.55 7.98
CA LEU A 33 -5.20 3.03 7.85
C LEU A 33 -5.18 2.01 6.72
N MET A 34 -4.29 2.20 5.75
CA MET A 34 -3.95 1.15 4.79
C MET A 34 -2.84 0.28 5.35
N ILE A 35 -3.01 -1.02 5.20
CA ILE A 35 -2.00 -2.04 5.48
C ILE A 35 -1.70 -2.74 4.16
N LEU A 36 -0.42 -2.85 3.81
CA LEU A 36 0.08 -3.59 2.65
C LEU A 36 0.92 -4.77 3.11
N ASP A 37 0.54 -5.96 2.66
CA ASP A 37 1.21 -7.21 2.99
C ASP A 37 1.56 -7.97 1.71
N ALA A 38 2.84 -8.35 1.58
CA ALA A 38 3.33 -9.17 0.50
C ALA A 38 4.67 -9.82 0.89
N GLU A 39 5.09 -10.83 0.13
CA GLU A 39 6.47 -11.30 0.22
C GLU A 39 7.43 -10.12 0.01
N GLY A 40 8.37 -9.93 0.95
CA GLY A 40 9.34 -8.84 0.89
C GLY A 40 8.83 -7.47 1.32
N ILE A 41 7.52 -7.30 1.59
CA ILE A 41 6.91 -6.08 2.15
C ILE A 41 6.30 -6.45 3.51
N ARG A 42 6.93 -5.98 4.60
CA ARG A 42 6.54 -6.35 5.97
C ARG A 42 5.45 -5.40 6.48
N ASP A 43 4.17 -5.78 6.30
CA ASP A 43 2.99 -5.11 6.86
C ASP A 43 3.10 -3.57 6.88
N ALA A 44 3.32 -2.97 5.71
CA ALA A 44 3.53 -1.54 5.63
C ALA A 44 2.23 -0.79 5.96
N GLU A 45 2.33 0.14 6.91
CA GLU A 45 1.20 0.92 7.42
C GLU A 45 1.23 2.36 6.88
N ILE A 46 0.12 2.80 6.29
CA ILE A 46 -0.04 4.13 5.69
C ILE A 46 -1.32 4.77 6.25
N SER A 47 -1.15 5.77 7.12
CA SER A 47 -2.28 6.52 7.68
C SER A 47 -2.91 7.43 6.63
N SER A 48 -4.24 7.57 6.63
CA SER A 48 -4.92 8.47 5.71
C SER A 48 -4.73 9.94 6.09
N VAL A 49 -4.46 10.78 5.09
CA VAL A 49 -4.55 12.25 5.20
C VAL A 49 -5.81 12.76 4.50
N LYS A 50 -6.36 13.89 4.94
CA LYS A 50 -7.51 14.49 4.25
C LYS A 50 -7.10 15.16 2.95
N ILE A 51 -7.99 15.12 1.96
CA ILE A 51 -7.84 15.92 0.74
C ILE A 51 -7.55 17.39 1.06
N GLY A 52 -6.59 17.98 0.35
CA GLY A 52 -6.13 19.36 0.59
C GLY A 52 -5.14 19.52 1.75
N SER A 53 -4.88 18.46 2.53
CA SER A 53 -3.83 18.46 3.54
C SER A 53 -2.44 18.30 2.92
N LYS A 54 -1.40 18.51 3.73
CA LYS A 54 -0.03 18.16 3.36
C LYS A 54 0.06 16.65 3.13
N MET A 55 0.61 16.24 1.98
CA MET A 55 0.79 14.83 1.65
C MET A 55 1.89 14.21 2.52
N GLU A 56 1.67 12.96 2.94
CA GLU A 56 2.61 12.19 3.76
C GLU A 56 2.92 10.86 3.07
N TYR A 57 4.02 10.86 2.31
CA TYR A 57 4.47 9.66 1.62
C TYR A 57 5.22 8.73 2.56
N VAL A 58 4.79 7.46 2.59
CA VAL A 58 5.50 6.37 3.26
C VAL A 58 6.33 5.63 2.22
N ASN A 59 7.63 5.52 2.49
CA ASN A 59 8.53 4.71 1.66
C ASN A 59 8.44 3.24 2.08
N ILE A 60 8.13 2.38 1.12
CA ILE A 60 7.89 0.95 1.30
C ILE A 60 8.92 0.19 0.48
N PRO A 61 10.01 -0.30 1.10
CA PRO A 61 10.97 -1.17 0.42
C PRO A 61 10.38 -2.57 0.24
N SER A 62 10.66 -3.18 -0.92
CA SER A 62 10.41 -4.59 -1.19
C SER A 62 11.74 -5.33 -1.23
N THR A 63 11.91 -6.34 -0.39
CA THR A 63 13.06 -7.29 -0.46
C THR A 63 12.71 -8.54 -1.26
N ALA A 64 11.59 -8.55 -1.98
CA ALA A 64 11.21 -9.71 -2.78
C ALA A 64 12.23 -9.96 -3.89
N SER A 65 12.49 -11.24 -4.15
CA SER A 65 13.36 -11.65 -5.26
C SER A 65 12.71 -11.45 -6.63
N SER A 66 11.38 -11.41 -6.68
CA SER A 66 10.59 -11.19 -7.88
C SER A 66 10.44 -9.70 -8.20
N ASN A 67 10.38 -9.39 -9.50
CA ASN A 67 9.99 -8.07 -9.99
C ASN A 67 8.46 -7.93 -10.10
N GLU A 68 7.72 -9.03 -10.04
CA GLU A 68 6.26 -9.05 -10.04
C GLU A 68 5.77 -9.54 -8.67
N ILE A 69 4.93 -8.74 -8.00
CA ILE A 69 4.45 -9.04 -6.65
C ILE A 69 2.94 -8.81 -6.59
N ALA A 70 2.21 -9.80 -6.09
CA ALA A 70 0.84 -9.62 -5.64
C ALA A 70 0.87 -9.17 -4.17
N CYS A 71 0.31 -8.00 -3.89
CA CYS A 71 0.27 -7.43 -2.55
C CYS A 71 -1.19 -7.34 -2.08
N ALA A 72 -1.48 -8.01 -0.97
CA ALA A 72 -2.75 -7.84 -0.29
C ALA A 72 -2.79 -6.45 0.34
N PHE A 73 -3.93 -5.79 0.26
CA PHE A 73 -4.15 -4.53 0.94
C PHE A 73 -5.44 -4.54 1.74
N TYR A 74 -5.41 -3.81 2.85
CA TYR A 74 -6.53 -3.70 3.77
C TYR A 74 -6.67 -2.24 4.17
N ILE A 75 -7.87 -1.68 4.07
CA ILE A 75 -8.22 -0.44 4.73
C ILE A 75 -8.91 -0.79 6.03
N LYS A 76 -8.31 -0.41 7.14
CA LYS A 76 -8.86 -0.53 8.49
C LYS A 76 -9.46 0.80 8.90
N ASN A 77 -10.71 0.78 9.34
CA ASN A 77 -11.29 1.88 10.10
C ASN A 77 -10.80 1.74 11.56
N ARG A 78 -10.05 2.73 12.05
CA ARG A 78 -9.44 2.69 13.39
C ARG A 78 -10.46 2.87 14.51
N ASP A 79 -11.54 3.60 14.25
CA ASP A 79 -12.56 3.94 15.25
C ASP A 79 -13.37 2.72 15.66
N ASN A 80 -13.81 1.92 14.68
CA ASN A 80 -14.64 0.73 14.90
C ASN A 80 -13.92 -0.61 14.64
N ARG A 81 -12.65 -0.57 14.22
CA ARG A 81 -11.79 -1.74 13.91
C ARG A 81 -12.29 -2.62 12.77
N SER A 82 -13.24 -2.15 11.95
CA SER A 82 -13.71 -2.87 10.77
C SER A 82 -12.72 -2.73 9.60
N TYR A 83 -12.88 -3.59 8.59
CA TYR A 83 -12.11 -3.58 7.35
C TYR A 83 -13.03 -3.27 6.17
N PRO A 84 -13.42 -1.99 5.98
CA PRO A 84 -14.41 -1.60 4.97
C PRO A 84 -13.93 -1.77 3.52
N LEU A 85 -12.63 -2.02 3.30
CA LEU A 85 -12.09 -2.34 1.98
C LEU A 85 -10.91 -3.30 2.11
N VAL A 86 -10.95 -4.36 1.32
CA VAL A 86 -9.88 -5.37 1.21
C VAL A 86 -9.68 -5.70 -0.26
N GLY A 87 -8.44 -5.92 -0.67
CA GLY A 87 -8.14 -6.26 -2.05
C GLY A 87 -6.72 -6.73 -2.28
N THR A 88 -6.34 -6.76 -3.55
CA THR A 88 -5.00 -7.10 -4.02
C THR A 88 -4.58 -6.09 -5.09
N ILE A 89 -3.38 -5.54 -4.96
CA ILE A 89 -2.69 -4.80 -6.01
C ILE A 89 -1.57 -5.67 -6.58
N TYR A 90 -1.34 -5.56 -7.89
CA TYR A 90 -0.25 -6.26 -8.56
C TYR A 90 0.80 -5.24 -8.99
N LEU A 91 2.02 -5.39 -8.46
CA LEU A 91 3.17 -4.54 -8.72
C LEU A 91 4.09 -5.21 -9.73
N SER A 92 4.65 -4.42 -10.66
CA SER A 92 5.65 -4.85 -11.63
C SER A 92 6.79 -3.85 -11.66
N TYR A 93 7.97 -4.26 -11.20
CA TYR A 93 9.20 -3.48 -11.26
C TYR A 93 9.94 -3.74 -12.56
N HIS A 94 10.41 -2.68 -13.22
CA HIS A 94 11.23 -2.75 -14.42
C HIS A 94 12.66 -2.28 -14.10
N PRO A 95 13.60 -3.20 -13.81
CA PRO A 95 14.94 -2.85 -13.33
C PRO A 95 15.71 -1.88 -14.23
N PRO A 96 15.69 -2.00 -15.58
CA PRO A 96 16.46 -1.09 -16.44
C PRO A 96 16.05 0.38 -16.34
N SER A 97 14.78 0.66 -16.05
CA SER A 97 14.28 2.04 -15.96
C SER A 97 14.02 2.50 -14.53
N GLY A 98 14.00 1.58 -13.55
CA GLY A 98 13.65 1.88 -12.18
C GLY A 98 12.16 2.17 -11.96
N PHE A 99 11.30 1.89 -12.94
CA PHE A 99 9.86 2.13 -12.84
C PHE A 99 9.16 0.97 -12.11
N VAL A 100 8.15 1.31 -11.32
CA VAL A 100 7.18 0.35 -10.79
C VAL A 100 5.82 0.66 -11.40
N ASP A 101 5.16 -0.35 -11.96
CA ASP A 101 3.78 -0.29 -12.44
C ASP A 101 2.83 -0.99 -11.46
N ILE A 102 1.65 -0.40 -11.26
CA ILE A 102 0.50 -1.10 -10.68
C ILE A 102 -0.29 -1.63 -11.87
N THR A 103 -0.10 -2.90 -12.21
CA THR A 103 -0.63 -3.49 -13.44
C THR A 103 -2.12 -3.80 -13.33
N SER A 104 -2.60 -4.10 -12.13
CA SER A 104 -4.02 -4.25 -11.84
C SER A 104 -4.30 -4.12 -10.34
N MET A 105 -5.57 -3.83 -10.04
CA MET A 105 -6.11 -3.85 -8.68
C MET A 105 -7.44 -4.60 -8.67
N LYS A 106 -7.62 -5.47 -7.69
CA LYS A 106 -8.87 -6.20 -7.44
C LYS A 106 -9.36 -5.89 -6.04
N VAL A 107 -10.59 -5.40 -5.94
CA VAL A 107 -11.26 -5.11 -4.67
C VAL A 107 -12.32 -6.16 -4.39
N SER A 108 -12.51 -6.51 -3.11
CA SER A 108 -13.59 -7.42 -2.71
C SER A 108 -14.95 -6.81 -3.06
N PRO A 109 -15.91 -7.59 -3.61
CA PRO A 109 -17.23 -7.09 -4.00
C PRO A 109 -18.00 -6.52 -2.80
N GLU A 110 -17.80 -7.06 -1.60
CA GLU A 110 -18.44 -6.63 -0.35
C GLU A 110 -17.83 -5.35 0.25
N SER A 111 -16.80 -4.78 -0.38
CA SER A 111 -16.16 -3.55 0.12
C SER A 111 -17.15 -2.38 0.11
N GLN A 112 -17.15 -1.61 1.19
CA GLN A 112 -17.96 -0.40 1.37
C GLN A 112 -17.26 0.85 0.84
N LEU A 113 -15.94 0.79 0.72
CA LEU A 113 -15.10 1.82 0.12
C LEU A 113 -14.51 1.32 -1.21
N ASP A 114 -13.95 2.25 -1.96
CA ASP A 114 -13.22 2.00 -3.19
C ASP A 114 -11.93 2.84 -3.21
N LEU A 115 -10.98 2.46 -4.06
CA LEU A 115 -9.71 3.16 -4.24
C LEU A 115 -9.56 3.59 -5.70
N ALA A 116 -9.12 4.82 -5.91
CA ALA A 116 -8.53 5.26 -7.16
C ALA A 116 -7.02 5.46 -6.96
N ILE A 117 -6.23 5.15 -7.98
CA ILE A 117 -4.77 5.24 -7.89
C ILE A 117 -4.27 6.20 -8.96
N ASP A 118 -3.56 7.23 -8.55
CA ASP A 118 -2.88 8.16 -9.43
C ASP A 118 -1.37 7.98 -9.32
N ARG A 119 -0.70 7.89 -10.46
CA ARG A 119 0.76 7.90 -10.51
C ARG A 119 1.27 9.33 -10.39
N VAL A 120 2.18 9.57 -9.45
CA VAL A 120 2.88 10.85 -9.27
C VAL A 120 4.22 10.84 -10.02
N ASN A 121 4.99 9.75 -9.94
CA ASN A 121 6.22 9.55 -10.70
C ASN A 121 6.52 8.04 -10.90
N SER A 122 7.75 7.69 -11.28
CA SER A 122 8.17 6.30 -11.57
C SER A 122 7.96 5.30 -10.42
N THR A 123 7.94 5.74 -9.17
CA THR A 123 7.80 4.86 -7.99
C THR A 123 6.84 5.42 -6.92
N LYS A 124 6.13 6.52 -7.23
CA LYS A 124 5.29 7.24 -6.27
C LYS A 124 3.83 7.28 -6.71
N PHE A 125 2.93 7.01 -5.78
CA PHE A 125 1.50 6.89 -6.07
C PHE A 125 0.65 7.55 -4.98
N ASP A 126 -0.43 8.18 -5.41
CA ASP A 126 -1.50 8.65 -4.54
C ASP A 126 -2.67 7.65 -4.61
N PHE A 127 -3.07 7.14 -3.46
CA PHE A 127 -4.22 6.26 -3.30
C PHE A 127 -5.38 7.07 -2.73
N LYS A 128 -6.40 7.31 -3.53
CA LYS A 128 -7.58 8.10 -3.16
C LYS A 128 -8.70 7.17 -2.68
N LEU A 129 -8.95 7.19 -1.37
CA LEU A 129 -10.01 6.45 -0.72
C LEU A 129 -11.33 7.20 -0.84
N LYS A 130 -12.38 6.52 -1.31
CA LYS A 130 -13.71 7.10 -1.55
C LYS A 130 -14.81 6.11 -1.13
N THR A 131 -16.00 6.63 -0.87
CA THR A 131 -17.18 5.79 -0.63
C THR A 131 -17.54 5.05 -1.92
N LYS A 132 -17.84 3.75 -1.81
CA LYS A 132 -18.31 2.98 -2.96
C LYS A 132 -19.75 3.39 -3.27
N GLN A 133 -20.00 3.89 -4.47
CA GLN A 133 -21.37 4.13 -4.92
C GLN A 133 -22.03 2.78 -5.15
N SER A 134 -23.17 2.55 -4.49
CA SER A 134 -24.03 1.42 -4.80
C SER A 134 -24.77 1.75 -6.10
N ASN A 135 -24.64 0.91 -7.11
CA ASN A 135 -25.46 1.01 -8.33
C ASN A 135 -26.91 0.60 -8.04
#